data_AF-A0A4U2YPF8-F1
#
_entry.id   AF-A0A4U2YPF8-F1
#
_cell.length_a   1.000
_cell.length_b   1.000
_cell.length_c   1.000
_cell.angle_alpha   90.00
_cell.angle_beta   90.00
_cell.angle_gamma   90.00
#
_symmetry.space_group_name_H-M   'P 1'
#
loop_
_entity.id
_entity.type
_entity.pdbx_description
1 polymer ?
#
loop_
_entity_poly.entity_id
_entity_poly.type
_entity_poly.pdbx_seq_one_letter_code
_entity_poly.pdbx_strand_id
1 'polypeptide(L)'
;MDPYGGYEATEESSSGPFQRDDLPGAVNWNLLLADEADYEWHDLDRWVKWLKTSHGLSPSIVPPFYYLHDELVWELSALHTHWLSCYHQTASPSAPIAWRRDFEDTKHRLRDWVAISGTRLDRDRPTRVTFWPGETPVVQPAEITIQDRDGHFEEFVRQDVQRRRRIEASVNSPLVG
;
A
#
# COMPACT_ATOMS: atom_id res chain seq x y z
N MET A 1 7.11 -54.66 -19.78
CA MET A 1 7.58 -53.28 -20.02
C MET A 1 6.34 -52.42 -19.99
N ASP A 2 6.08 -51.83 -18.83
CA ASP A 2 4.84 -51.13 -18.51
C ASP A 2 5.14 -49.62 -18.59
N PRO A 3 4.54 -48.84 -19.51
CA PRO A 3 4.96 -47.46 -19.76
C PRO A 3 4.33 -46.43 -18.81
N TYR A 4 3.55 -46.84 -17.80
CA TYR A 4 2.90 -45.94 -16.85
C TYR A 4 3.06 -46.42 -15.40
N GLY A 5 4.32 -46.52 -14.95
CA GLY A 5 4.67 -46.65 -13.53
C GLY A 5 4.44 -45.32 -12.80
N GLY A 6 3.58 -45.36 -11.78
CA GLY A 6 3.18 -44.21 -10.98
C GLY A 6 4.35 -43.53 -10.25
N TYR A 7 4.28 -42.20 -10.24
CA TYR A 7 5.03 -41.35 -9.31
C TYR A 7 4.00 -40.83 -8.29
N GLU A 8 3.95 -41.47 -7.13
CA GLU A 8 3.47 -40.83 -5.90
C GLU A 8 4.46 -39.71 -5.56
N ALA A 9 4.11 -38.48 -5.92
CA ALA A 9 4.83 -37.31 -5.47
C ALA A 9 4.27 -36.89 -4.10
N THR A 10 4.84 -37.43 -3.04
CA THR A 10 4.87 -36.74 -1.74
C THR A 10 5.82 -35.56 -1.88
N GLU A 11 5.29 -34.37 -2.13
CA GLU A 11 6.02 -33.12 -1.92
C GLU A 11 5.28 -32.30 -0.87
N GLU A 12 5.72 -32.47 0.36
CA GLU A 12 5.55 -31.48 1.42
C GLU A 12 6.13 -30.15 0.93
N SER A 13 5.26 -29.29 0.38
CA SER A 13 5.59 -27.91 0.09
C SER A 13 5.77 -27.18 1.41
N SER A 14 7.03 -27.09 1.84
CA SER A 14 7.48 -26.16 2.86
C SER A 14 7.42 -24.74 2.28
N SER A 15 6.23 -24.14 2.31
CA SER A 15 6.05 -22.72 2.02
C SER A 15 6.45 -21.90 3.24
N GLY A 16 7.66 -21.33 3.20
CA GLY A 16 7.99 -20.19 4.05
C GLY A 16 7.09 -18.99 3.73
N PRO A 17 6.89 -18.03 4.65
CA PRO A 17 5.76 -17.09 4.59
C PRO A 17 5.81 -16.02 3.48
N PHE A 18 6.76 -16.08 2.53
CA PHE A 18 7.05 -14.97 1.62
C PHE A 18 7.22 -15.37 0.14
N GLN A 19 6.74 -16.54 -0.27
CA GLN A 19 6.75 -16.92 -1.68
C GLN A 19 5.48 -16.39 -2.37
N ARG A 20 5.55 -15.23 -3.03
CA ARG A 20 4.47 -14.71 -3.90
C ARG A 20 4.41 -15.52 -5.22
N ASP A 21 4.10 -16.81 -5.14
CA ASP A 21 3.76 -17.65 -6.30
C ASP A 21 2.25 -17.56 -6.65
N ASP A 22 1.44 -16.93 -5.78
CA ASP A 22 0.04 -16.63 -6.01
C ASP A 22 -0.17 -15.24 -6.65
N LEU A 23 -1.24 -15.12 -7.45
CA LEU A 23 -1.67 -13.84 -8.02
C LEU A 23 -1.83 -12.78 -6.90
N PRO A 24 -1.25 -11.57 -7.06
CA PRO A 24 -1.28 -10.56 -6.02
C PRO A 24 -2.71 -10.15 -5.70
N GLY A 25 -3.12 -10.38 -4.46
CA GLY A 25 -4.43 -10.00 -3.95
C GLY A 25 -4.54 -8.49 -3.68
N ALA A 26 -5.77 -8.02 -3.52
CA ALA A 26 -5.99 -6.65 -3.08
C ALA A 26 -5.50 -6.46 -1.63
N VAL A 27 -4.71 -5.42 -1.40
CA VAL A 27 -4.20 -5.08 -0.06
C VAL A 27 -5.30 -4.37 0.73
N ASN A 28 -5.72 -4.97 1.85
CA ASN A 28 -6.63 -4.31 2.80
C ASN A 28 -5.84 -3.85 4.04
N TRP A 29 -5.41 -2.59 4.03
CA TRP A 29 -4.61 -1.97 5.09
C TRP A 29 -5.21 -2.05 6.50
N ASN A 30 -6.53 -2.19 6.60
CA ASN A 30 -7.22 -2.30 7.90
C ASN A 30 -7.09 -3.68 8.53
N LEU A 31 -6.80 -4.72 7.73
CA LEU A 31 -6.75 -6.11 8.17
C LEU A 31 -5.33 -6.66 8.32
N LEU A 32 -4.32 -5.92 7.85
CA LEU A 32 -2.93 -6.36 7.94
C LEU A 32 -2.47 -6.49 9.39
N LEU A 33 -1.81 -7.61 9.69
CA LEU A 33 -1.02 -7.79 10.89
C LEU A 33 0.23 -6.91 10.84
N ALA A 34 0.91 -6.79 11.97
CA ALA A 34 2.09 -5.94 12.13
C ALA A 34 3.19 -6.26 11.10
N ASP A 35 3.55 -7.53 10.95
CA ASP A 35 4.64 -7.93 10.05
C ASP A 35 4.22 -7.87 8.57
N GLU A 36 2.93 -8.10 8.27
CA GLU A 36 2.38 -7.89 6.91
C GLU A 36 2.36 -6.41 6.54
N ALA A 37 1.96 -5.55 7.46
CA ALA A 37 1.93 -4.10 7.25
C ALA A 37 3.33 -3.54 7.03
N ASP A 38 4.33 -4.00 7.80
CA ASP A 38 5.73 -3.63 7.61
C ASP A 38 6.19 -3.92 6.17
N TYR A 39 5.96 -5.16 5.72
CA TYR A 39 6.30 -5.59 4.38
C TYR A 39 5.57 -4.78 3.29
N GLU A 40 4.25 -4.65 3.39
CA GLU A 40 3.45 -3.96 2.38
C GLU A 40 3.76 -2.46 2.32
N TRP A 41 4.06 -1.81 3.46
CA TRP A 41 4.52 -0.41 3.47
C TRP A 41 5.82 -0.24 2.68
N HIS A 42 6.83 -1.07 2.95
CA HIS A 42 8.12 -0.98 2.27
C HIS A 42 8.05 -1.38 0.80
N ASP A 43 7.22 -2.37 0.46
CA ASP A 43 7.02 -2.78 -0.93
C ASP A 43 6.33 -1.67 -1.74
N LEU A 44 5.27 -1.07 -1.18
CA LEU A 44 4.60 0.07 -1.80
C LEU A 44 5.55 1.27 -1.95
N ASP A 45 6.35 1.61 -0.94
CA ASP A 45 7.32 2.71 -1.03
C ASP A 45 8.32 2.54 -2.16
N ARG A 46 8.90 1.34 -2.26
CA ARG A 46 9.83 0.99 -3.33
C ARG A 46 9.17 1.11 -4.70
N TRP A 47 7.95 0.59 -4.83
CA TRP A 47 7.22 0.64 -6.09
C TRP A 47 6.82 2.06 -6.47
N VAL A 48 6.37 2.90 -5.52
CA VAL A 48 6.02 4.30 -5.77
C VAL A 48 7.25 5.12 -6.20
N LYS A 49 8.41 4.90 -5.56
CA LYS A 49 9.69 5.52 -5.98
C LYS A 49 10.07 5.12 -7.42
N TRP A 50 9.90 3.83 -7.77
CA TRP A 50 10.09 3.35 -9.14
C TRP A 50 9.08 3.97 -10.12
N LEU A 51 7.80 4.03 -9.76
CA LEU A 51 6.74 4.56 -10.62
C LEU A 51 7.00 6.03 -10.95
N LYS A 52 7.33 6.83 -9.92
CA LYS A 52 7.66 8.25 -10.04
C LYS A 52 8.84 8.47 -10.99
N THR A 53 9.95 7.74 -10.78
CA THR A 53 11.18 7.91 -11.56
C THR A 53 11.01 7.42 -13.00
N SER A 54 10.34 6.29 -13.21
CA SER A 54 10.14 5.68 -14.53
C SER A 54 9.18 6.47 -15.42
N HIS A 55 8.19 7.15 -14.83
CA HIS A 55 7.18 7.91 -15.58
C HIS A 55 7.33 9.44 -15.44
N GLY A 56 8.39 9.92 -14.77
CA GLY A 56 8.64 11.36 -14.59
C GLY A 56 7.51 12.09 -13.86
N LEU A 57 6.90 11.46 -12.85
CA LEU A 57 5.74 12.02 -12.17
C LEU A 57 6.12 13.21 -11.30
N SER A 58 5.34 14.29 -11.40
CA SER A 58 5.45 15.46 -10.55
C SER A 58 4.82 15.24 -9.17
N PRO A 59 5.20 16.02 -8.15
CA PRO A 59 4.58 16.00 -6.82
C PRO A 59 3.06 16.26 -6.82
N SER A 60 2.54 16.90 -7.87
CA SER A 60 1.09 17.11 -8.05
C SER A 60 0.32 15.84 -8.42
N ILE A 61 1.01 14.76 -8.80
CA ILE A 61 0.40 13.45 -9.07
C ILE A 61 0.76 12.48 -7.94
N VAL A 62 2.05 12.41 -7.59
CA VAL A 62 2.54 11.54 -6.52
C VAL A 62 3.40 12.39 -5.58
N PRO A 63 2.86 12.82 -4.44
CA PRO A 63 3.57 13.65 -3.48
C PRO A 63 4.54 12.80 -2.63
N PRO A 64 5.60 13.40 -2.07
CA PRO A 64 6.58 12.68 -1.26
C PRO A 64 5.98 12.04 0.00
N PHE A 65 4.91 12.64 0.56
CA PHE A 65 4.27 12.25 1.81
C PHE A 65 2.92 11.54 1.59
N TYR A 66 2.74 10.88 0.44
CA TYR A 66 1.50 10.16 0.11
C TYR A 66 1.05 9.18 1.21
N TYR A 67 1.98 8.61 1.97
CA TYR A 67 1.74 7.64 3.04
C TYR A 67 1.01 8.23 4.26
N LEU A 68 0.86 9.56 4.33
CA LEU A 68 0.07 10.24 5.35
C LEU A 68 -1.41 10.42 4.95
N HIS A 69 -1.79 9.97 3.75
CA HIS A 69 -3.13 10.16 3.19
C HIS A 69 -3.70 8.83 2.72
N ASP A 70 -4.71 8.35 3.45
CA ASP A 70 -5.37 7.08 3.15
C ASP A 70 -5.86 7.03 1.71
N GLU A 71 -6.47 8.10 1.19
CA GLU A 71 -6.96 8.16 -0.18
C GLU A 71 -5.87 7.92 -1.23
N LEU A 72 -4.63 8.38 -0.97
CA LEU A 72 -3.49 8.13 -1.84
C LEU A 72 -2.94 6.73 -1.65
N VAL A 73 -2.87 6.25 -0.41
CA VAL A 73 -2.41 4.89 -0.08
C VAL A 73 -3.29 3.85 -0.76
N TRP A 74 -4.61 3.97 -0.65
CA TRP A 74 -5.56 3.06 -1.28
C TRP A 74 -5.45 3.07 -2.81
N GLU A 75 -5.42 4.25 -3.43
CA GLU A 75 -5.32 4.39 -4.89
C GLU A 75 -3.99 3.83 -5.42
N LEU A 76 -2.87 4.14 -4.77
CA LEU A 76 -1.55 3.64 -5.15
C LEU A 76 -1.40 2.13 -4.93
N SER A 77 -1.98 1.60 -3.85
CA SER A 77 -1.98 0.15 -3.59
C SER A 77 -2.75 -0.60 -4.66
N ALA A 78 -3.93 -0.11 -5.06
CA ALA A 78 -4.72 -0.70 -6.13
C ALA A 78 -4.00 -0.64 -7.49
N LEU A 79 -3.34 0.48 -7.80
CA LEU A 79 -2.55 0.60 -9.02
C LEU A 79 -1.34 -0.35 -9.01
N HIS A 80 -0.72 -0.56 -7.84
CA HIS A 80 0.39 -1.50 -7.67
C HIS A 80 -0.03 -2.95 -7.91
N THR A 81 -1.11 -3.41 -7.28
CA THR A 81 -1.60 -4.78 -7.48
C THR A 81 -2.08 -5.01 -8.91
N HIS A 82 -2.67 -3.98 -9.55
CA HIS A 82 -3.01 -4.02 -10.98
C HIS A 82 -1.76 -4.14 -11.86
N TRP A 83 -0.69 -3.41 -11.55
CA TRP A 83 0.59 -3.53 -12.25
C TRP A 83 1.13 -4.96 -12.12
N LEU A 84 1.22 -5.49 -10.90
CA LEU A 84 1.70 -6.85 -10.68
C LEU A 84 0.86 -7.89 -11.45
N SER A 85 -0.46 -7.74 -11.47
CA SER A 85 -1.37 -8.62 -12.20
C SER A 85 -1.17 -8.55 -13.72
N CYS A 86 -0.99 -7.35 -14.29
CA CYS A 86 -0.84 -7.16 -15.73
C CYS A 86 0.53 -7.58 -16.27
N TYR A 87 1.55 -7.65 -15.42
CA TYR A 87 2.90 -8.08 -15.77
C TYR A 87 3.24 -9.48 -15.23
N HIS A 88 2.25 -10.20 -14.68
CA HIS A 88 2.41 -11.58 -14.24
C HIS A 88 2.67 -12.53 -15.42
N GLN A 89 3.43 -13.60 -15.20
CA GLN A 89 3.83 -14.55 -16.25
C GLN A 89 2.66 -15.25 -16.97
N THR A 90 1.52 -15.37 -16.29
CA THR A 90 0.28 -15.97 -16.85
C THR A 90 -0.67 -14.95 -17.46
N ALA A 91 -0.33 -13.66 -17.42
CA ALA A 91 -1.19 -12.61 -17.96
C ALA A 91 -1.21 -12.63 -19.49
N SER A 92 -2.30 -12.13 -20.07
CA SER A 92 -2.38 -11.91 -21.52
C SER A 92 -1.24 -10.98 -21.98
N PRO A 93 -0.62 -11.21 -23.16
CA PRO A 93 0.34 -10.27 -23.75
C PRO A 93 -0.22 -8.85 -23.96
N SER A 94 -1.55 -8.69 -24.00
CA SER A 94 -2.20 -7.39 -24.07
C SER A 94 -2.42 -6.72 -22.71
N ALA A 95 -2.27 -7.42 -21.58
CA ALA A 95 -2.53 -6.85 -20.25
C ALA A 95 -1.70 -5.58 -19.94
N PRO A 96 -0.42 -5.46 -20.38
CA PRO A 96 0.33 -4.21 -20.23
C PRO A 96 -0.33 -2.98 -20.88
N ILE A 97 -1.01 -3.12 -22.03
CA ILE A 97 -1.69 -1.97 -22.66
C ILE A 97 -2.95 -1.57 -21.88
N ALA A 98 -3.63 -2.53 -21.26
CA ALA A 98 -4.77 -2.27 -20.38
C ALA A 98 -4.29 -1.48 -19.14
N TRP A 99 -3.23 -1.94 -18.49
CA TRP A 99 -2.63 -1.22 -17.36
C TRP A 99 -2.25 0.21 -17.71
N ARG A 100 -1.67 0.43 -18.90
CA ARG A 100 -1.30 1.78 -19.35
C ARG A 100 -2.50 2.71 -19.51
N ARG A 101 -3.64 2.19 -19.97
CA ARG A 101 -4.88 2.96 -20.07
C ARG A 101 -5.40 3.33 -18.68
N ASP A 102 -5.49 2.35 -17.79
CA ASP A 102 -6.04 2.54 -16.45
C ASP A 102 -5.12 3.42 -15.58
N PHE A 103 -3.81 3.39 -15.86
CA PHE A 103 -2.84 4.31 -15.26
C PHE A 103 -3.10 5.77 -15.63
N GLU A 104 -3.51 6.08 -16.87
CA GLU A 104 -3.88 7.45 -17.24
C GLU A 104 -5.09 7.94 -16.45
N ASP A 105 -6.11 7.11 -16.28
CA ASP A 105 -7.30 7.43 -15.49
C ASP A 105 -6.95 7.61 -14.00
N THR A 106 -6.07 6.75 -13.49
CA THR A 106 -5.56 6.83 -12.11
C THR A 106 -4.80 8.12 -11.86
N LYS A 107 -3.98 8.59 -12.82
CA LYS A 107 -3.28 9.88 -12.69
C LYS A 107 -4.24 11.08 -12.56
N HIS A 108 -5.44 11.02 -13.13
CA HIS A 108 -6.43 12.07 -12.94
C HIS A 108 -6.95 12.06 -11.49
N ARG A 109 -7.36 10.89 -10.97
CA ARG A 109 -7.83 10.75 -9.58
C ARG A 109 -6.76 11.13 -8.56
N LEU A 110 -5.52 10.72 -8.78
CA LEU A 110 -4.39 11.09 -7.92
C LEU A 110 -4.19 12.60 -7.83
N ARG A 111 -4.32 13.33 -8.95
CA ARG A 111 -4.23 14.80 -8.92
C ARG A 111 -5.33 15.42 -8.06
N ASP A 112 -6.55 14.90 -8.15
CA ASP A 112 -7.67 15.37 -7.34
C ASP A 112 -7.43 15.08 -5.86
N TRP A 113 -6.93 13.89 -5.51
CA TRP A 113 -6.56 13.54 -4.13
C TRP A 113 -5.41 14.40 -3.59
N VAL A 114 -4.39 14.69 -4.38
CA VAL A 114 -3.31 15.61 -3.98
C VAL A 114 -3.85 17.02 -3.73
N ALA A 115 -4.78 17.49 -4.56
CA ALA A 115 -5.42 18.80 -4.37
C ALA A 115 -6.26 18.87 -3.09
N ILE A 116 -6.97 17.79 -2.75
CA ILE A 116 -7.83 17.70 -1.55
C ILE A 116 -7.00 17.55 -0.27
N SER A 117 -6.02 16.63 -0.26
CA SER A 117 -5.13 16.40 0.88
C SER A 117 -4.37 17.67 1.27
N GLY A 118 -3.91 18.43 0.27
CA GLY A 118 -3.16 19.67 0.47
C GLY A 118 -1.69 19.46 0.85
N THR A 119 -1.20 18.24 0.65
CA THR A 119 0.21 17.87 0.78
C THR A 119 1.10 18.64 -0.20
N ARG A 120 2.35 18.88 0.18
CA ARG A 120 3.32 19.65 -0.61
C ARG A 120 4.68 18.96 -0.61
N LEU A 121 5.66 19.60 -1.26
CA LEU A 121 6.99 19.02 -1.42
C LEU A 121 7.77 18.93 -0.10
N ASP A 122 7.65 19.94 0.77
CA ASP A 122 8.45 20.10 1.99
C ASP A 122 7.61 20.08 3.27
N ARG A 123 6.29 20.04 3.14
CA ARG A 123 5.35 20.16 4.25
C ARG A 123 4.08 19.38 3.98
N ASP A 124 3.42 18.99 5.06
CA ASP A 124 2.22 18.20 5.00
C ASP A 124 1.23 18.55 6.11
N ARG A 125 -0.05 18.23 5.89
CA ARG A 125 -1.09 18.24 6.91
C ARG A 125 -2.09 17.11 6.60
N PRO A 126 -2.73 16.52 7.62
CA PRO A 126 -3.80 15.55 7.38
C PRO A 126 -4.92 16.10 6.48
N THR A 127 -5.55 15.20 5.72
CA THR A 127 -6.68 15.52 4.85
C THR A 127 -7.83 16.08 5.67
N ARG A 128 -8.42 17.20 5.22
CA ARG A 128 -9.50 17.86 5.96
C ARG A 128 -10.79 17.07 5.81
N VAL A 129 -11.39 16.73 6.94
CA VAL A 129 -12.73 16.13 6.99
C VAL A 129 -13.74 17.22 7.32
N THR A 130 -14.81 17.28 6.52
CA THR A 130 -15.96 18.14 6.79
C THR A 130 -16.86 17.42 7.79
N PHE A 131 -17.16 18.08 8.90
CA PHE A 131 -18.06 17.54 9.92
C PHE A 131 -19.52 17.61 9.46
N TRP A 132 -20.27 16.55 9.74
CA TRP A 132 -21.69 16.49 9.47
C TRP A 132 -22.50 17.07 10.65
N PRO A 133 -23.76 17.48 10.44
CA PRO A 133 -24.60 17.98 11.52
C PRO A 133 -24.71 16.97 12.68
N GLY A 134 -24.32 17.39 13.89
CA GLY A 134 -24.32 16.56 15.10
C GLY A 134 -22.96 15.97 15.48
N GLU A 135 -21.95 16.07 14.62
CA GLU A 135 -20.59 15.66 14.95
C GLU A 135 -19.86 16.73 15.77
N THR A 136 -18.98 16.28 16.68
CA THR A 136 -18.12 17.20 17.44
C THR A 136 -16.94 17.60 16.55
N PRO A 137 -16.74 18.91 16.28
CA PRO A 137 -15.58 19.34 15.51
C PRO A 137 -14.29 18.96 16.22
N VAL A 138 -13.42 18.24 15.53
CA VAL A 138 -12.06 17.93 15.99
C VAL A 138 -11.12 19.02 15.48
N VAL A 139 -10.22 19.48 16.36
CA VAL A 139 -9.16 20.42 15.97
C VAL A 139 -8.27 19.74 14.94
N GLN A 140 -8.21 20.31 13.74
CA GLN A 140 -7.36 19.77 12.68
C GLN A 140 -5.88 20.05 13.01
N PRO A 141 -4.99 19.05 12.88
CA PRO A 141 -3.57 19.25 13.10
C PRO A 141 -2.98 20.35 12.20
N ALA A 142 -2.01 21.08 12.73
CA ALA A 142 -1.29 22.08 11.97
C ALA A 142 -0.40 21.44 10.89
N GLU A 143 -0.04 22.24 9.89
CA GLU A 143 0.92 21.84 8.86
C GLU A 143 2.31 21.67 9.48
N ILE A 144 2.99 20.56 9.15
CA ILE A 144 4.33 20.23 9.61
C ILE A 144 5.32 20.30 8.45
N THR A 145 6.55 20.71 8.72
CA THR A 145 7.65 20.67 7.74
C THR A 145 8.41 19.36 7.88
N ILE A 146 8.64 18.64 6.78
CA ILE A 146 9.33 17.35 6.75
C ILE A 146 10.56 17.50 5.85
N GLN A 147 11.74 17.55 6.48
CA GLN A 147 13.02 17.75 5.77
C GLN A 147 13.62 16.44 5.25
N ASP A 148 13.56 15.39 6.08
CA ASP A 148 13.99 14.04 5.72
C ASP A 148 12.78 13.16 5.51
N ARG A 149 12.42 12.96 4.24
CA ARG A 149 11.26 12.15 3.86
C ARG A 149 11.45 10.69 4.24
N ASP A 150 12.63 10.13 4.02
CA ASP A 150 12.84 8.70 4.23
C ASP A 150 12.90 8.40 5.74
N GLY A 151 13.59 9.23 6.53
CA GLY A 151 13.55 9.12 7.99
C GLY A 151 12.13 9.26 8.57
N HIS A 152 11.32 10.18 8.03
CA HIS A 152 9.93 10.33 8.43
C HIS A 152 9.05 9.14 8.03
N PHE A 153 9.29 8.54 6.86
CA PHE A 153 8.59 7.34 6.42
C PHE A 153 8.88 6.16 7.35
N GLU A 154 10.14 5.92 7.68
CA GLU A 154 10.55 4.85 8.61
C GLU A 154 9.94 5.05 10.02
N GLU A 155 9.86 6.29 10.49
CA GLU A 155 9.16 6.62 11.75
C GLU A 155 7.68 6.26 11.68
N PHE A 156 7.01 6.64 10.59
CA PHE A 156 5.61 6.35 10.37
C PHE A 156 5.34 4.83 10.35
N VAL A 157 6.10 4.06 9.57
CA VAL A 157 5.94 2.60 9.48
C VAL A 157 6.15 1.96 10.85
N ARG A 158 7.21 2.33 11.57
CA ARG A 158 7.48 1.80 12.90
C ARG A 158 6.36 2.11 13.89
N GLN A 159 5.77 3.30 13.85
CA GLN A 159 4.62 3.65 14.69
C GLN A 159 3.39 2.81 14.35
N ASP A 160 3.11 2.60 13.06
CA ASP A 160 1.99 1.76 12.60
C ASP A 160 2.16 0.30 13.03
N VAL A 161 3.35 -0.28 12.81
CA VAL A 161 3.68 -1.65 13.21
C VAL A 161 3.55 -1.82 14.73
N GLN A 162 4.08 -0.88 15.52
CA GLN A 162 3.92 -0.92 16.98
C GLN A 162 2.46 -0.82 17.42
N ARG A 163 1.65 0.02 16.75
CA ARG A 163 0.22 0.13 17.01
C ARG A 163 -0.48 -1.20 16.75
N ARG A 164 -0.19 -1.86 15.64
CA ARG A 164 -0.75 -3.19 15.29
C ARG A 164 -0.33 -4.27 16.29
N ARG A 165 0.94 -4.33 16.66
CA ARG A 165 1.43 -5.28 17.70
C ARG A 165 0.72 -5.12 19.04
N ARG A 166 0.43 -3.88 19.46
CA ARG A 166 -0.35 -3.64 20.70
C ARG A 166 -1.78 -4.15 20.58
N ILE A 167 -2.41 -3.96 19.41
CA ILE A 167 -3.76 -4.46 19.15
C ILE A 167 -3.76 -5.99 19.19
N GLU A 168 -2.85 -6.64 18.47
CA GLU A 168 -2.68 -8.10 18.45
C GLU A 168 -2.45 -8.67 19.85
N ALA A 169 -1.55 -8.05 20.64
CA ALA A 169 -1.29 -8.45 22.01
C ALA A 169 -2.52 -8.32 22.91
N SER A 170 -3.33 -7.26 22.71
CA SER A 170 -4.57 -7.06 23.46
C SER A 170 -5.66 -8.08 23.11
N VAL A 171 -5.73 -8.52 21.84
CA VAL A 171 -6.65 -9.57 21.39
C VAL A 171 -6.21 -10.96 21.88
N ASN A 172 -4.90 -11.21 21.95
CA ASN A 172 -4.35 -12.50 22.35
C ASN A 172 -4.15 -12.65 23.88
N SER A 173 -4.41 -11.60 24.66
CA SER A 173 -4.38 -11.70 26.12
C SER A 173 -5.64 -12.41 26.60
N PRO A 174 -5.53 -13.55 27.32
CA PRO A 174 -6.70 -14.22 27.86
C PRO A 174 -7.41 -13.26 28.81
N LEU A 175 -8.74 -13.19 28.71
CA LEU A 175 -9.58 -12.55 29.71
C LEU A 175 -9.33 -13.26 31.04
N VAL A 176 -8.47 -12.68 31.86
CA VAL A 176 -8.28 -13.12 33.25
C VAL A 176 -9.53 -12.67 34.00
N GLY A 177 -10.52 -13.56 34.03
CA GLY A 177 -11.68 -13.53 34.91
C GLY A 177 -11.44 -14.42 36.12
#